data_AF-A0AAD4N1T2-F1
#
_entry.id   AF-A0AAD4N1T2-F1
#
_cell.length_a   1.000
_cell.length_b   1.000
_cell.length_c   1.000
_cell.angle_alpha   90.00
_cell.angle_beta   90.00
_cell.angle_gamma   90.00
#
_symmetry.space_group_name_H-M   'P 1'
#
loop_
_entity.id
_entity.type
_entity.pdbx_description
1 polymer ?
#
loop_
_entity_poly.entity_id
_entity_poly.type
_entity_poly.pdbx_seq_one_letter_code
_entity_poly.pdbx_strand_id
1 'polypeptide(L)'
;MVTNNSPAYKLYYFPSRNLGEVIRMLFHYANVPFEDVRILPHDWPRYKPQMPNGKMPVLEVDGKKISESYAITRFLARRFGLAGGTQWEQARADEIADFHKDVVREFKPYVDTLAGLEKGNKDQLHRDLFEPSVKKFFPIYENLLQDGKTGFLAGTPKPTFVDFLVSDWLHTVRGFVPDVIKSYPALGKFIDKVFSLPRLRKYIRDRPYVFACVAVEQNIPQVWQRNVLVLYFNWPNFRKNSFRTFRFTTMVQYKMTYFHANGVPLRALCEPVRLLMHYIEQDYEMTLIGFPDEWLNEYQKKQPFQKLPVFEIGGEKLCQSYAFSRFMAEKFGLAGKDEWEKAKINEIADFARDVWYELAPWLYVVADIRPGDKAEVKKNHFDPAVERIFGKFASVLKQTGTGFMVTKGPSWADFFIADYLYTVSLHEPKVINEKYPELGKYIERVYSLPQVKDYVKSRPLINF
;
A
#
# COMPACT_ATOMS: atom_id res chain seq x y z
N MET A 1 -29.67 4.94 -21.70
CA MET A 1 -28.34 4.91 -21.05
C MET A 1 -28.51 4.20 -19.72
N VAL A 2 -28.02 2.96 -19.58
CA VAL A 2 -28.01 2.27 -18.29
C VAL A 2 -26.80 2.77 -17.52
N THR A 3 -27.02 3.56 -16.48
CA THR A 3 -25.95 4.02 -15.58
C THR A 3 -25.37 2.81 -14.86
N ASN A 4 -24.11 2.51 -15.10
CA ASN A 4 -23.35 1.45 -14.44
C ASN A 4 -22.99 1.91 -13.01
N ASN A 5 -23.99 2.05 -12.14
CA ASN A 5 -23.81 2.41 -10.73
C ASN A 5 -23.55 1.13 -9.94
N SER A 6 -22.35 0.55 -10.10
CA SER A 6 -21.91 -0.50 -9.18
C SER A 6 -21.79 0.11 -7.78
N PRO A 7 -22.40 -0.49 -6.75
CA PRO A 7 -22.36 0.06 -5.39
C PRO A 7 -20.93 0.20 -4.89
N ALA A 8 -20.66 1.30 -4.19
CA ALA A 8 -19.34 1.56 -3.61
C ALA A 8 -19.18 0.71 -2.33
N TYR A 9 -18.21 -0.21 -2.34
CA TYR A 9 -17.92 -1.10 -1.21
C TYR A 9 -16.67 -0.65 -0.44
N LYS A 10 -16.76 -0.53 0.88
CA LYS A 10 -15.60 -0.36 1.78
C LYS A 10 -15.61 -1.40 2.90
N LEU A 11 -14.52 -2.11 3.08
CA LEU A 11 -14.33 -3.07 4.18
C LEU A 11 -13.42 -2.47 5.24
N TYR A 12 -13.92 -2.28 6.45
CA TYR A 12 -13.15 -1.86 7.62
C TYR A 12 -12.74 -3.09 8.44
N TYR A 13 -11.44 -3.36 8.54
CA TYR A 13 -10.93 -4.41 9.40
C TYR A 13 -9.49 -4.16 9.83
N PHE A 14 -8.98 -4.95 10.77
CA PHE A 14 -7.55 -4.93 11.10
C PHE A 14 -6.69 -5.38 9.89
N PRO A 15 -5.41 -5.00 9.82
CA PRO A 15 -4.45 -5.55 8.86
C PRO A 15 -4.11 -7.01 9.24
N SER A 16 -5.11 -7.89 9.29
CA SER A 16 -4.97 -9.32 9.52
C SER A 16 -5.99 -10.07 8.67
N ARG A 17 -5.76 -11.38 8.47
CA ARG A 17 -6.75 -12.26 7.82
C ARG A 17 -8.00 -12.37 8.69
N ASN A 18 -7.98 -13.28 9.67
CA ASN A 18 -9.03 -13.48 10.68
C ASN A 18 -10.46 -13.32 10.09
N LEU A 19 -11.37 -12.66 10.80
CA LEU A 19 -12.76 -12.49 10.37
C LEU A 19 -12.95 -11.64 9.10
N GLY A 20 -11.92 -10.91 8.65
CA GLY A 20 -11.97 -10.08 7.45
C GLY A 20 -11.58 -10.81 6.18
N GLU A 21 -10.86 -11.93 6.27
CA GLU A 21 -10.24 -12.57 5.10
C GLU A 21 -11.26 -13.13 4.13
N VAL A 22 -12.26 -13.81 4.65
CA VAL A 22 -13.27 -14.46 3.82
C VAL A 22 -14.06 -13.41 3.04
N ILE A 23 -14.31 -12.25 3.64
CA ILE A 23 -14.95 -11.11 2.98
C ILE A 23 -14.09 -10.64 1.79
N ARG A 24 -12.77 -10.50 1.97
CA ARG A 24 -11.83 -10.16 0.89
C ARG A 24 -11.81 -11.24 -0.20
N MET A 25 -11.78 -12.51 0.18
CA MET A 25 -11.82 -13.63 -0.76
C MET A 25 -13.07 -13.60 -1.63
N LEU A 26 -14.25 -13.27 -1.07
CA LEU A 26 -15.48 -13.15 -1.86
C LEU A 26 -15.38 -12.03 -2.91
N PHE A 27 -14.89 -10.84 -2.54
CA PHE A 27 -14.69 -9.74 -3.49
C PHE A 27 -13.74 -10.12 -4.63
N HIS A 28 -12.59 -10.72 -4.30
CA HIS A 28 -11.61 -11.13 -5.30
C HIS A 28 -12.12 -12.27 -6.19
N TYR A 29 -12.82 -13.26 -5.62
CA TYR A 29 -13.40 -14.34 -6.41
C TYR A 29 -14.51 -13.85 -7.35
N ALA A 30 -15.31 -12.88 -6.91
CA ALA A 30 -16.36 -12.24 -7.70
C ALA A 30 -15.81 -11.20 -8.71
N ASN A 31 -14.53 -10.83 -8.60
CA ASN A 31 -13.90 -9.74 -9.34
C ASN A 31 -14.66 -8.41 -9.18
N VAL A 32 -15.08 -8.10 -7.96
CA VAL A 32 -15.78 -6.87 -7.60
C VAL A 32 -14.81 -5.94 -6.86
N PRO A 33 -14.59 -4.70 -7.35
CA PRO A 33 -13.70 -3.76 -6.67
C PRO A 33 -14.30 -3.30 -5.34
N PHE A 34 -13.44 -3.11 -4.35
CA PHE A 34 -13.79 -2.59 -3.03
C PHE A 34 -12.57 -1.87 -2.43
N GLU A 35 -12.81 -0.97 -1.49
CA GLU A 35 -11.77 -0.34 -0.67
C GLU A 35 -11.50 -1.20 0.58
N ASP A 36 -10.28 -1.70 0.75
CA ASP A 36 -9.86 -2.48 1.93
C ASP A 36 -9.23 -1.55 2.98
N VAL A 37 -10.07 -0.96 3.85
CA VAL A 37 -9.66 -0.03 4.90
C VAL A 37 -9.08 -0.79 6.09
N ARG A 38 -7.74 -0.83 6.17
CA ARG A 38 -6.98 -1.55 7.20
C ARG A 38 -6.67 -0.66 8.40
N ILE A 39 -7.47 -0.77 9.46
CA ILE A 39 -7.34 0.03 10.68
C ILE A 39 -6.32 -0.59 11.63
N LEU A 40 -5.31 0.18 12.02
CA LEU A 40 -4.34 -0.25 13.03
C LEU A 40 -4.96 -0.34 14.43
N PRO A 41 -4.46 -1.22 15.31
CA PRO A 41 -4.93 -1.29 16.70
C PRO A 41 -4.90 0.04 17.45
N HIS A 42 -3.93 0.92 17.19
CA HIS A 42 -3.85 2.24 17.83
C HIS A 42 -4.85 3.26 17.28
N ASP A 43 -5.28 3.10 16.03
CA ASP A 43 -6.32 3.93 15.42
C ASP A 43 -7.72 3.45 15.80
N TRP A 44 -7.87 2.19 16.17
CA TRP A 44 -9.17 1.58 16.50
C TRP A 44 -10.02 2.40 17.48
N PRO A 45 -9.50 3.00 18.58
CA PRO A 45 -10.31 3.85 19.46
C PRO A 45 -11.04 4.99 18.74
N ARG A 46 -10.44 5.57 17.68
CA ARG A 46 -11.07 6.62 16.85
C ARG A 46 -12.21 6.09 15.98
N TYR A 47 -12.07 4.87 15.46
CA TYR A 47 -13.05 4.25 14.57
C TYR A 47 -14.17 3.55 15.33
N LYS A 48 -13.90 3.00 16.51
CA LYS A 48 -14.85 2.24 17.34
C LYS A 48 -16.22 2.92 17.53
N PRO A 49 -16.33 4.21 17.88
CA PRO A 49 -17.64 4.85 18.05
C PRO A 49 -18.41 5.02 16.73
N GLN A 50 -17.76 4.85 15.59
CA GLN A 50 -18.37 4.98 14.25
C GLN A 50 -18.85 3.63 13.68
N MET A 51 -18.61 2.52 14.39
CA MET A 51 -18.98 1.18 13.96
C MET A 51 -20.29 0.73 14.62
N PRO A 52 -21.25 0.12 13.89
CA PRO A 52 -22.60 -0.17 14.41
C PRO A 52 -22.64 -0.87 15.77
N ASN A 53 -21.76 -1.85 15.98
CA ASN A 53 -21.68 -2.65 17.21
C ASN A 53 -20.38 -2.40 18.00
N GLY A 54 -19.65 -1.32 17.72
CA GLY A 54 -18.35 -1.05 18.34
C GLY A 54 -17.32 -2.19 18.13
N LYS A 55 -17.44 -2.92 17.02
CA LYS A 55 -16.63 -4.08 16.61
C LYS A 55 -16.36 -4.02 15.10
N MET A 56 -15.33 -4.76 14.67
CA MET A 56 -15.01 -5.02 13.26
C MET A 56 -15.03 -6.54 12.99
N PRO A 57 -15.26 -7.00 11.75
CA PRO A 57 -15.35 -6.23 10.50
C PRO A 57 -16.65 -5.45 10.33
N VAL A 58 -16.59 -4.41 9.50
CA VAL A 58 -17.75 -3.64 9.01
C VAL A 58 -17.63 -3.47 7.50
N LEU A 59 -18.70 -3.75 6.77
CA LEU A 59 -18.83 -3.44 5.35
C LEU A 59 -19.72 -2.22 5.17
N GLU A 60 -19.26 -1.23 4.43
CA GLU A 60 -20.07 -0.11 3.97
C GLU A 60 -20.45 -0.32 2.50
N VAL A 61 -21.73 -0.14 2.20
CA VAL A 61 -22.32 -0.28 0.86
C VAL A 61 -23.18 0.95 0.61
N ASP A 62 -22.76 1.82 -0.32
CA ASP A 62 -23.45 3.08 -0.63
C ASP A 62 -23.75 3.92 0.63
N GLY A 63 -22.75 4.05 1.51
CA GLY A 63 -22.85 4.79 2.78
C GLY A 63 -23.59 4.07 3.91
N LYS A 64 -24.13 2.86 3.68
CA LYS A 64 -24.82 2.07 4.71
C LYS A 64 -23.89 0.98 5.27
N LYS A 65 -23.77 0.91 6.60
CA LYS A 65 -22.86 -0.03 7.29
C LYS A 65 -23.58 -1.32 7.72
N ILE A 66 -22.92 -2.45 7.49
CA ILE A 66 -23.29 -3.79 7.94
C ILE A 66 -22.15 -4.31 8.82
N SER A 67 -22.42 -4.70 10.06
CA SER A 67 -21.48 -5.35 10.97
C SER A 67 -21.68 -6.87 10.98
N GLU A 68 -20.84 -7.58 11.74
CA GLU A 68 -20.84 -9.05 11.89
C GLU A 68 -20.33 -9.80 10.65
N SER A 69 -19.18 -10.47 10.77
CA SER A 69 -18.47 -11.11 9.65
C SER A 69 -19.34 -12.12 8.87
N TYR A 70 -20.15 -12.92 9.56
CA TYR A 70 -21.04 -13.89 8.92
C TYR A 70 -22.22 -13.22 8.21
N ALA A 71 -22.76 -12.13 8.76
CA ALA A 71 -23.83 -11.36 8.10
C ALA A 71 -23.31 -10.67 6.83
N ILE A 72 -22.14 -10.04 6.92
CA ILE A 72 -21.44 -9.45 5.77
C ILE A 72 -21.17 -10.51 4.70
N THR A 73 -20.59 -11.66 5.09
CA THR A 73 -20.27 -12.75 4.17
C THR A 73 -21.52 -13.26 3.46
N ARG A 74 -22.64 -13.50 4.16
CA ARG A 74 -23.92 -13.90 3.55
C ARG A 74 -24.49 -12.85 2.62
N PHE A 75 -24.45 -11.58 3.00
CA PHE A 75 -24.91 -10.46 2.18
C PHE A 75 -24.15 -10.43 0.84
N LEU A 76 -22.82 -10.51 0.87
CA LEU A 76 -21.98 -10.55 -0.32
C LEU A 76 -22.18 -11.84 -1.11
N ALA A 77 -22.34 -12.97 -0.44
CA ALA A 77 -22.60 -14.25 -1.11
C ALA A 77 -23.87 -14.20 -1.97
N ARG A 78 -24.96 -13.63 -1.44
CA ARG A 78 -26.20 -13.45 -2.20
C ARG A 78 -26.01 -12.47 -3.37
N ARG A 79 -25.29 -11.36 -3.15
CA ARG A 79 -24.98 -10.36 -4.19
C ARG A 79 -24.13 -10.92 -5.33
N PHE A 80 -23.19 -11.82 -5.01
CA PHE A 80 -22.20 -12.35 -5.98
C PHE A 80 -22.57 -13.73 -6.53
N GLY A 81 -23.74 -14.27 -6.18
CA GLY A 81 -24.17 -15.60 -6.62
C GLY A 81 -23.36 -16.75 -6.00
N LEU A 82 -22.84 -16.55 -4.78
CA LEU A 82 -22.05 -17.51 -4.00
C LEU A 82 -22.84 -18.08 -2.80
N ALA A 83 -24.14 -17.81 -2.70
CA ALA A 83 -24.99 -18.35 -1.65
C ALA A 83 -25.55 -19.75 -1.98
N GLY A 84 -25.55 -20.16 -3.26
CA GLY A 84 -26.33 -21.29 -3.77
C GLY A 84 -27.42 -20.81 -4.72
N GLY A 85 -27.77 -21.64 -5.70
CA GLY A 85 -28.74 -21.33 -6.76
C GLY A 85 -30.20 -21.52 -6.34
N THR A 86 -30.46 -22.33 -5.31
CA THR A 86 -31.80 -22.56 -4.76
C THR A 86 -31.88 -22.13 -3.29
N GLN A 87 -33.10 -21.90 -2.79
CA GLN A 87 -33.30 -21.62 -1.36
C GLN A 87 -32.80 -22.76 -0.46
N TRP A 88 -32.93 -24.01 -0.93
CA TRP A 88 -32.41 -25.18 -0.22
C TRP A 88 -30.89 -25.16 -0.13
N GLU A 89 -30.20 -24.89 -1.25
CA GLU A 89 -28.74 -24.77 -1.26
C GLU A 89 -28.25 -23.61 -0.38
N GLN A 90 -28.98 -22.48 -0.36
CA GLN A 90 -28.69 -21.35 0.51
C GLN A 90 -28.87 -21.70 1.99
N ALA A 91 -29.97 -22.37 2.34
CA ALA A 91 -30.20 -22.83 3.71
C ALA A 91 -29.12 -23.83 4.14
N ARG A 92 -28.71 -24.75 3.25
CA ARG A 92 -27.64 -25.70 3.51
C ARG A 92 -26.28 -25.02 3.73
N ALA A 93 -25.96 -24.01 2.93
CA ALA A 93 -24.76 -23.21 3.15
C ALA A 93 -24.86 -22.42 4.48
N ASP A 94 -26.02 -21.85 4.81
CA ASP A 94 -26.22 -21.14 6.08
C ASP A 94 -26.06 -22.06 7.30
N GLU A 95 -26.58 -23.28 7.25
CA GLU A 95 -26.42 -24.32 8.28
C GLU A 95 -24.95 -24.67 8.52
N ILE A 96 -24.19 -24.93 7.45
CA ILE A 96 -22.76 -25.23 7.55
C ILE A 96 -21.97 -24.04 8.11
N ALA A 97 -22.35 -22.81 7.73
CA ALA A 97 -21.70 -21.60 8.25
C ALA A 97 -21.92 -21.44 9.77
N ASP A 98 -23.14 -21.67 10.25
CA ASP A 98 -23.45 -21.54 11.68
C ASP A 98 -22.82 -22.66 12.50
N PHE A 99 -22.82 -23.90 11.99
CA PHE A 99 -22.03 -24.99 12.57
C PHE A 99 -20.54 -24.62 12.64
N HIS A 100 -19.98 -24.08 11.55
CA HIS A 100 -18.58 -23.67 11.51
C HIS A 100 -18.26 -22.57 12.54
N LYS A 101 -19.20 -21.65 12.79
CA LYS A 101 -19.04 -20.61 13.82
C LYS A 101 -18.86 -21.22 15.21
N ASP A 102 -19.61 -22.27 15.53
CA ASP A 102 -19.46 -22.99 16.80
C ASP A 102 -18.12 -23.73 16.87
N VAL A 103 -17.68 -24.35 15.77
CA VAL A 103 -16.34 -24.95 15.66
C VAL A 103 -15.26 -23.91 15.95
N VAL A 104 -15.25 -22.77 15.25
CA VAL A 104 -14.26 -21.71 15.47
C VAL A 104 -14.26 -21.22 16.92
N ARG A 105 -15.43 -21.11 17.55
CA ARG A 105 -15.55 -20.70 18.95
C ARG A 105 -14.92 -21.71 19.91
N GLU A 106 -15.11 -23.01 19.68
CA GLU A 106 -14.51 -24.06 20.54
C GLU A 106 -12.98 -24.08 20.43
N PHE A 107 -12.44 -23.89 19.23
CA PHE A 107 -10.99 -23.85 18.99
C PHE A 107 -10.32 -22.53 19.42
N LYS A 108 -11.10 -21.47 19.66
CA LYS A 108 -10.61 -20.11 19.89
C LYS A 108 -9.53 -20.00 20.98
N PRO A 109 -9.70 -20.57 22.20
CA PRO A 109 -8.68 -20.46 23.25
C PRO A 109 -7.32 -21.01 22.83
N TYR A 110 -7.29 -22.15 22.13
CA TYR A 110 -6.06 -22.75 21.63
C TYR A 110 -5.44 -21.92 20.51
N VAL A 111 -6.23 -21.53 19.51
CA VAL A 111 -5.75 -20.76 18.35
C VAL A 111 -5.25 -19.37 18.78
N ASP A 112 -5.96 -18.69 19.68
CA ASP A 112 -5.55 -17.39 20.20
C ASP A 112 -4.28 -17.49 21.06
N THR A 113 -4.12 -18.56 21.85
CA THR A 113 -2.88 -18.82 22.61
C THR A 113 -1.71 -19.12 21.67
N LEU A 114 -1.92 -19.89 20.61
CA LEU A 114 -0.89 -20.14 19.58
C LEU A 114 -0.49 -18.86 18.85
N ALA A 115 -1.47 -18.00 18.57
CA ALA A 115 -1.29 -16.73 17.89
C ALA A 115 -0.82 -15.58 18.81
N GLY A 116 -0.49 -15.87 20.08
CA GLY A 116 0.00 -14.87 21.04
C GLY A 116 -1.04 -13.83 21.48
N LEU A 117 -2.32 -14.05 21.19
CA LEU A 117 -3.42 -13.14 21.51
C LEU A 117 -3.94 -13.33 22.94
N GLU A 118 -3.83 -14.55 23.46
CA GLU A 118 -4.19 -14.89 24.83
C GLU A 118 -3.02 -15.59 25.54
N LYS A 119 -2.94 -15.43 26.86
CA LYS A 119 -2.01 -16.20 27.69
C LYS A 119 -2.62 -17.58 27.96
N GLY A 120 -1.85 -18.63 27.73
CA GLY A 120 -2.30 -20.00 27.99
C GLY A 120 -1.15 -21.00 27.89
N ASN A 121 -1.37 -22.19 28.45
CA ASN A 121 -0.46 -23.31 28.27
C ASN A 121 -0.82 -24.04 26.96
N LYS A 122 0.03 -23.86 25.94
CA LYS A 122 -0.18 -24.42 24.59
C LYS A 122 -0.33 -25.93 24.62
N ASP A 123 0.51 -26.64 25.38
CA ASP A 123 0.51 -28.10 25.44
C ASP A 123 -0.74 -28.64 26.14
N GLN A 124 -1.18 -27.96 27.20
CA GLN A 124 -2.41 -28.29 27.90
C GLN A 124 -3.63 -28.06 27.00
N LEU A 125 -3.73 -26.89 26.37
CA LEU A 125 -4.84 -26.58 25.45
C LEU A 125 -4.82 -27.50 24.22
N HIS A 126 -3.65 -27.95 23.77
CA HIS A 126 -3.57 -28.94 22.69
C HIS A 126 -4.24 -30.27 23.09
N ARG A 127 -3.87 -30.80 24.25
CA ARG A 127 -4.39 -32.10 24.74
C ARG A 127 -5.85 -32.04 25.19
N ASP A 128 -6.21 -31.01 25.95
CA ASP A 128 -7.48 -30.96 26.68
C ASP A 128 -8.61 -30.37 25.83
N LEU A 129 -8.28 -29.58 24.79
CA LEU A 129 -9.25 -28.89 23.95
C LEU A 129 -9.07 -29.24 22.46
N PHE A 130 -7.90 -28.94 21.88
CA PHE A 130 -7.70 -29.03 20.44
C PHE A 130 -7.87 -30.46 19.90
N GLU A 131 -7.19 -31.45 20.47
CA GLU A 131 -7.29 -32.85 20.02
C GLU A 131 -8.72 -33.42 20.15
N PRO A 132 -9.42 -33.27 21.29
CA PRO A 132 -10.83 -33.64 21.40
C PRO A 132 -11.72 -32.94 20.38
N SER A 133 -11.56 -31.63 20.17
CA SER A 133 -12.35 -30.87 19.21
C SER A 133 -12.07 -31.29 17.77
N VAL A 134 -10.83 -31.62 17.41
CA VAL A 134 -10.49 -32.21 16.10
C VAL A 134 -11.23 -33.52 15.89
N LYS A 135 -11.15 -34.46 16.85
CA LYS A 135 -11.84 -35.76 16.78
C LYS A 135 -13.36 -35.60 16.69
N LYS A 136 -13.91 -34.58 17.35
CA LYS A 136 -15.36 -34.26 17.34
C LYS A 136 -15.83 -33.69 16.00
N PHE A 137 -15.11 -32.74 15.41
CA PHE A 137 -15.63 -31.93 14.31
C PHE A 137 -15.06 -32.25 12.93
N PHE A 138 -13.80 -32.67 12.82
CA PHE A 138 -13.17 -32.88 11.51
C PHE A 138 -13.81 -34.03 10.72
N PRO A 139 -14.23 -35.15 11.36
CA PRO A 139 -14.99 -36.19 10.65
C PRO A 139 -16.29 -35.69 10.01
N ILE A 140 -16.93 -34.68 10.58
CA ILE A 140 -18.17 -34.11 10.02
C ILE A 140 -17.87 -33.43 8.69
N TYR A 141 -16.81 -32.64 8.60
CA TYR A 141 -16.40 -32.01 7.33
C TYR A 141 -15.90 -33.03 6.30
N GLU A 142 -15.16 -34.07 6.73
CA GLU A 142 -14.80 -35.19 5.85
C GLU A 142 -16.04 -35.84 5.23
N ASN A 143 -17.04 -36.19 6.04
CA ASN A 143 -18.26 -36.80 5.56
C ASN A 143 -19.01 -35.89 4.58
N LEU A 144 -19.12 -34.58 4.88
CA LEU A 144 -19.73 -33.61 3.94
C LEU A 144 -19.02 -33.57 2.59
N LEU A 145 -17.69 -33.71 2.57
CA LEU A 145 -16.89 -33.71 1.34
C LEU A 145 -16.93 -35.05 0.60
N GLN A 146 -17.06 -36.17 1.32
CA GLN A 146 -17.15 -37.51 0.76
C GLN A 146 -18.54 -37.80 0.17
N ASP A 147 -19.60 -37.34 0.85
CA ASP A 147 -20.99 -37.40 0.36
C ASP A 147 -21.20 -36.46 -0.84
N GLY A 148 -20.40 -35.39 -0.91
CA GLY A 148 -20.43 -34.40 -1.98
C GLY A 148 -19.72 -34.86 -3.26
N LYS A 149 -20.48 -35.22 -4.30
CA LYS A 149 -19.95 -35.52 -5.65
C LYS A 149 -19.18 -34.36 -6.30
N THR A 150 -19.27 -33.15 -5.76
CA THR A 150 -18.71 -31.92 -6.33
C THR A 150 -17.41 -31.48 -5.65
N GLY A 151 -17.08 -32.05 -4.49
CA GLY A 151 -15.93 -31.64 -3.68
C GLY A 151 -16.03 -30.21 -3.13
N PHE A 152 -17.25 -29.75 -2.82
CA PHE A 152 -17.59 -28.53 -2.09
C PHE A 152 -18.58 -28.86 -0.97
N LEU A 153 -18.55 -28.13 0.14
CA LEU A 153 -19.24 -28.48 1.39
C LEU A 153 -20.76 -28.44 1.27
N ALA A 154 -21.31 -27.51 0.48
CA ALA A 154 -22.74 -27.41 0.25
C ALA A 154 -23.26 -28.42 -0.81
N GLY A 155 -22.39 -29.26 -1.37
CA GLY A 155 -22.75 -30.23 -2.42
C GLY A 155 -23.10 -29.60 -3.77
N THR A 156 -22.87 -28.29 -3.94
CA THR A 156 -23.18 -27.54 -5.17
C THR A 156 -22.07 -27.74 -6.23
N PRO A 157 -22.37 -27.59 -7.54
CA PRO A 157 -21.36 -27.72 -8.61
C PRO A 157 -20.28 -26.63 -8.60
N LYS A 158 -20.57 -25.48 -7.96
CA LYS A 158 -19.68 -24.32 -7.81
C LYS A 158 -19.49 -24.02 -6.32
N PRO A 159 -18.40 -23.35 -5.91
CA PRO A 159 -18.19 -23.01 -4.51
C PRO A 159 -19.26 -22.02 -4.03
N THR A 160 -19.66 -22.20 -2.78
CA THR A 160 -20.45 -21.25 -2.01
C THR A 160 -19.57 -20.56 -0.97
N PHE A 161 -20.08 -19.53 -0.31
CA PHE A 161 -19.32 -18.78 0.69
C PHE A 161 -18.78 -19.64 1.85
N VAL A 162 -19.44 -20.77 2.17
CA VAL A 162 -18.94 -21.69 3.20
C VAL A 162 -17.65 -22.39 2.81
N ASP A 163 -17.42 -22.60 1.50
CA ASP A 163 -16.18 -23.19 1.04
C ASP A 163 -14.99 -22.27 1.36
N PHE A 164 -15.18 -20.95 1.23
CA PHE A 164 -14.17 -19.95 1.58
C PHE A 164 -14.02 -19.81 3.11
N LEU A 165 -15.13 -19.79 3.87
CA LEU A 165 -15.11 -19.72 5.34
C LEU A 165 -14.30 -20.87 5.94
N VAL A 166 -14.69 -22.10 5.61
CA VAL A 166 -14.12 -23.31 6.22
C VAL A 166 -12.70 -23.55 5.72
N SER A 167 -12.42 -23.32 4.43
CA SER A 167 -11.06 -23.52 3.91
C SER A 167 -10.04 -22.52 4.45
N ASP A 168 -10.36 -21.23 4.63
CA ASP A 168 -9.41 -20.27 5.20
C ASP A 168 -9.11 -20.56 6.68
N TRP A 169 -10.11 -21.00 7.43
CA TRP A 169 -9.91 -21.45 8.81
C TRP A 169 -9.05 -22.73 8.87
N LEU A 170 -9.39 -23.76 8.08
CA LEU A 170 -8.61 -24.99 8.02
C LEU A 170 -7.18 -24.75 7.51
N HIS A 171 -6.99 -23.82 6.58
CA HIS A 171 -5.68 -23.38 6.13
C HIS A 171 -4.87 -22.75 7.26
N THR A 172 -5.52 -22.02 8.16
CA THR A 172 -4.90 -21.46 9.36
C THR A 172 -4.49 -22.57 10.33
N VAL A 173 -5.39 -23.53 10.59
CA VAL A 173 -5.08 -24.72 11.41
C VAL A 173 -3.92 -25.52 10.81
N ARG A 174 -3.90 -25.72 9.49
CA ARG A 174 -2.80 -26.39 8.77
C ARG A 174 -1.46 -25.69 8.97
N GLY A 175 -1.45 -24.36 9.06
CA GLY A 175 -0.25 -23.58 9.31
C GLY A 175 0.29 -23.74 10.74
N PHE A 176 -0.60 -23.92 11.72
CA PHE A 176 -0.23 -24.08 13.12
C PHE A 176 0.09 -25.53 13.52
N VAL A 177 -0.70 -26.49 13.05
CA VAL A 177 -0.60 -27.91 13.39
C VAL A 177 -0.71 -28.74 12.09
N PRO A 178 0.38 -28.81 11.30
CA PRO A 178 0.33 -29.39 9.96
C PRO A 178 -0.03 -30.88 9.94
N ASP A 179 0.33 -31.63 10.98
CA ASP A 179 0.09 -33.06 11.04
C ASP A 179 -1.38 -33.43 11.22
N VAL A 180 -2.18 -32.56 11.85
CA VAL A 180 -3.62 -32.80 12.00
C VAL A 180 -4.29 -32.91 10.64
N ILE A 181 -4.01 -32.00 9.70
CA ILE A 181 -4.66 -32.03 8.39
C ILE A 181 -4.22 -33.24 7.56
N LYS A 182 -3.01 -33.78 7.78
CA LYS A 182 -2.56 -35.00 7.09
C LYS A 182 -3.41 -36.22 7.44
N SER A 183 -3.98 -36.27 8.65
CA SER A 183 -4.91 -37.33 9.07
C SER A 183 -6.31 -37.22 8.44
N TYR A 184 -6.62 -36.10 7.78
CA TYR A 184 -7.91 -35.82 7.14
C TYR A 184 -7.69 -35.43 5.66
N PRO A 185 -7.45 -36.42 4.78
CA PRO A 185 -6.99 -36.16 3.42
C PRO A 185 -8.03 -35.48 2.52
N ALA A 186 -9.34 -35.63 2.75
CA ALA A 186 -10.33 -34.88 1.96
C ALA A 186 -10.33 -33.40 2.37
N LEU A 187 -10.15 -33.09 3.66
CA LEU A 187 -9.95 -31.71 4.11
C LEU A 187 -8.70 -31.09 3.46
N GLY A 188 -7.58 -31.83 3.42
CA GLY A 188 -6.37 -31.38 2.73
C GLY A 188 -6.63 -31.01 1.26
N LYS A 189 -7.26 -31.93 0.51
CA LYS A 189 -7.64 -31.72 -0.90
C LYS A 189 -8.62 -30.56 -1.08
N PHE A 190 -9.57 -30.40 -0.15
CA PHE A 190 -10.54 -29.31 -0.17
C PHE A 190 -9.88 -27.94 0.02
N ILE A 191 -8.97 -27.81 0.99
CA ILE A 191 -8.18 -26.59 1.17
C ILE A 191 -7.45 -26.24 -0.12
N ASP A 192 -6.71 -27.20 -0.69
CA ASP A 192 -5.93 -26.96 -1.90
C ASP A 192 -6.81 -26.60 -3.09
N LYS A 193 -8.00 -27.22 -3.21
CA LYS A 193 -8.99 -26.90 -4.24
C LYS A 193 -9.48 -25.46 -4.15
N VAL A 194 -9.88 -24.98 -2.97
CA VAL A 194 -10.38 -23.59 -2.81
C VAL A 194 -9.25 -22.58 -3.07
N PHE A 195 -8.05 -22.84 -2.54
CA PHE A 195 -6.90 -21.94 -2.69
C PHE A 195 -6.29 -21.94 -4.10
N SER A 196 -6.57 -22.96 -4.91
CA SER A 196 -6.16 -23.04 -6.33
C SER A 196 -7.21 -22.50 -7.31
N LEU A 197 -8.37 -22.03 -6.83
CA LEU A 197 -9.39 -21.44 -7.70
C LEU A 197 -8.78 -20.32 -8.55
N PRO A 198 -8.91 -20.36 -9.90
CA PRO A 198 -8.22 -19.43 -10.79
C PRO A 198 -8.48 -17.95 -10.47
N ARG A 199 -9.73 -17.63 -10.08
CA ARG A 199 -10.15 -16.25 -9.73
C ARG A 199 -9.55 -15.74 -8.42
N LEU A 200 -9.13 -16.63 -7.52
CA LEU A 200 -8.47 -16.26 -6.27
C LEU A 200 -6.94 -16.25 -6.36
N ARG A 201 -6.36 -16.94 -7.34
CA ARG A 201 -4.91 -17.20 -7.40
C ARG A 201 -4.06 -15.95 -7.27
N LYS A 202 -4.44 -14.86 -7.98
CA LYS A 202 -3.73 -13.57 -7.90
C LYS A 202 -3.78 -13.01 -6.47
N TYR A 203 -4.97 -12.94 -5.88
CA TYR A 203 -5.15 -12.45 -4.53
C TYR A 203 -4.39 -13.30 -3.50
N ILE A 204 -4.50 -14.62 -3.54
CA ILE A 204 -3.81 -15.50 -2.59
C ILE A 204 -2.29 -15.36 -2.69
N ARG A 205 -1.75 -15.18 -3.90
CA ARG A 205 -0.32 -14.95 -4.12
C ARG A 205 0.14 -13.58 -3.62
N ASP A 206 -0.65 -12.54 -3.89
CA ASP A 206 -0.26 -11.13 -3.70
C ASP A 206 -0.76 -10.54 -2.37
N ARG A 207 -1.65 -11.24 -1.63
CA ARG A 207 -2.26 -10.70 -0.41
C ARG A 207 -1.19 -10.44 0.66
N PRO A 208 -1.29 -9.34 1.41
CA PRO A 208 -0.34 -9.05 2.48
C PRO A 208 -0.35 -10.17 3.53
N TYR A 209 0.81 -10.77 3.79
CA TYR A 209 0.96 -11.79 4.82
C TYR A 209 1.05 -11.09 6.17
N VAL A 210 -0.08 -11.03 6.88
CA VAL A 210 -0.07 -10.58 8.27
C VAL A 210 -0.50 -11.75 9.14
N PHE A 211 0.51 -12.50 9.58
CA PHE A 211 0.35 -13.42 10.69
C PHE A 211 0.20 -12.54 11.95
N ALA A 212 -0.90 -12.72 12.67
CA ALA A 212 -1.05 -12.07 13.96
C ALA A 212 0.14 -12.45 14.86
N CYS A 213 0.58 -11.46 15.61
CA CYS A 213 1.78 -11.37 16.41
C CYS A 213 2.11 -12.58 17.32
N VAL A 214 3.25 -13.23 17.02
CA VAL A 214 4.26 -13.77 17.98
C VAL A 214 4.08 -15.15 18.60
N ALA A 215 5.01 -16.03 18.20
CA ALA A 215 5.85 -16.94 19.01
C ALA A 215 5.97 -18.32 18.34
N VAL A 216 6.63 -18.37 17.18
CA VAL A 216 7.34 -19.59 16.79
C VAL A 216 8.75 -19.15 16.45
N GLU A 217 9.64 -19.27 17.44
CA GLU A 217 11.09 -19.08 17.28
C GLU A 217 11.74 -20.16 16.40
N GLN A 218 10.97 -21.02 15.72
CA GLN A 218 11.52 -22.17 15.00
C GLN A 218 10.85 -22.40 13.63
N ASN A 219 11.67 -22.27 12.58
CA ASN A 219 11.50 -22.83 11.24
C ASN A 219 10.19 -22.52 10.49
N ILE A 220 10.05 -21.28 10.01
CA ILE A 220 9.11 -20.95 8.93
C ILE A 220 9.71 -21.45 7.59
N PRO A 221 9.04 -22.35 6.83
CA PRO A 221 9.57 -22.85 5.56
C PRO A 221 9.72 -21.73 4.52
N GLN A 222 10.75 -21.81 3.66
CA GLN A 222 11.16 -20.76 2.72
C GLN A 222 10.04 -20.22 1.81
N VAL A 223 9.04 -21.04 1.45
CA VAL A 223 7.89 -20.63 0.63
C VAL A 223 6.98 -19.59 1.33
N TRP A 224 7.06 -19.51 2.67
CA TRP A 224 6.26 -18.60 3.49
C TRP A 224 7.00 -17.31 3.86
N GLN A 225 8.28 -17.17 3.52
CA GLN A 225 9.13 -16.03 3.91
C GLN A 225 8.97 -14.80 3.02
N ARG A 226 8.31 -14.90 1.87
CA ARG A 226 8.35 -13.85 0.84
C ARG A 226 7.48 -12.61 1.10
N ASN A 227 6.65 -12.53 2.15
CA ASN A 227 5.82 -11.34 2.44
C ASN A 227 5.41 -11.17 3.93
N VAL A 228 6.19 -11.62 4.91
CA VAL A 228 5.75 -11.65 6.32
C VAL A 228 5.82 -10.26 7.00
N LEU A 229 4.67 -9.73 7.44
CA LEU A 229 4.59 -8.65 8.43
C LEU A 229 4.46 -9.30 9.83
N VAL A 230 5.55 -9.35 10.60
CA VAL A 230 5.51 -9.77 12.02
C VAL A 230 5.33 -8.52 12.87
N LEU A 231 4.12 -8.28 13.36
CA LEU A 231 3.91 -7.32 14.44
C LEU A 231 4.18 -8.06 15.77
N TYR A 232 4.76 -7.41 16.79
CA TYR A 232 4.85 -7.97 18.16
C TYR A 232 3.92 -7.13 19.05
N PHE A 233 2.88 -7.73 19.64
CA PHE A 233 2.03 -7.05 20.62
C PHE A 233 1.96 -7.85 21.91
N ASN A 234 2.34 -7.22 23.01
CA ASN A 234 2.15 -7.74 24.36
C ASN A 234 1.39 -6.66 25.15
N TRP A 235 0.12 -6.91 25.50
CA TRP A 235 -0.73 -6.01 26.28
C TRP A 235 -0.93 -6.65 27.67
N PRO A 236 -0.58 -6.01 28.80
CA PRO A 236 -1.16 -4.76 29.29
C PRO A 236 -0.19 -3.76 29.95
N ASN A 237 1.10 -3.73 29.60
CA ASN A 237 2.06 -2.81 30.24
C ASN A 237 2.91 -2.04 29.21
N PHE A 238 2.36 -0.99 28.60
CA PHE A 238 3.20 -0.06 27.83
C PHE A 238 3.09 1.39 28.29
N ARG A 239 4.21 1.86 28.85
CA ARG A 239 4.50 3.25 29.21
C ARG A 239 4.75 4.07 27.94
N LYS A 240 4.32 5.34 27.98
CA LYS A 240 4.24 6.30 26.86
C LYS A 240 5.54 6.69 26.14
N ASN A 241 6.73 6.20 26.52
CA ASN A 241 7.99 6.88 26.15
C ASN A 241 9.01 6.05 25.33
N SER A 242 8.56 5.09 24.53
CA SER A 242 9.44 4.40 23.58
C SER A 242 8.78 4.19 22.22
N PHE A 243 8.30 5.28 21.62
CA PHE A 243 7.94 5.30 20.21
C PHE A 243 9.17 5.64 19.37
N ARG A 244 9.89 4.60 18.89
CA ARG A 244 10.35 4.67 17.50
C ARG A 244 9.11 4.41 16.66
N THR A 245 8.66 5.42 15.92
CA THR A 245 7.60 5.32 14.93
C THR A 245 7.92 4.19 13.93
N PHE A 246 7.39 3.00 14.16
CA PHE A 246 7.32 1.97 13.13
C PHE A 246 6.18 2.35 12.18
N ARG A 247 6.52 3.12 11.14
CA ARG A 247 5.78 3.12 9.87
C ARG A 247 5.77 1.67 9.38
N PHE A 248 4.65 1.21 8.82
CA PHE A 248 4.55 -0.12 8.23
C PHE A 248 5.69 -0.34 7.25
N THR A 249 6.61 -1.24 7.55
CA THR A 249 7.37 -1.91 6.50
C THR A 249 6.45 -2.98 5.90
N THR A 250 5.57 -2.55 4.97
CA THR A 250 5.55 -3.26 3.68
C THR A 250 7.03 -3.49 3.33
N MET A 251 7.45 -4.65 2.78
CA MET A 251 8.76 -4.65 2.11
C MET A 251 8.73 -3.44 1.22
N VAL A 252 9.53 -2.43 1.55
CA VAL A 252 9.30 -1.12 0.99
C VAL A 252 9.57 -1.29 -0.48
N GLN A 253 8.49 -1.28 -1.26
CA GLN A 253 8.53 -1.74 -2.65
C GLN A 253 9.51 -0.88 -3.45
N TYR A 254 9.75 0.34 -2.95
CA TYR A 254 10.53 1.40 -3.55
C TYR A 254 11.69 1.78 -2.63
N LYS A 255 12.92 1.36 -2.97
CA LYS A 255 14.10 1.95 -2.34
C LYS A 255 14.63 3.07 -3.22
N MET A 256 15.10 4.15 -2.62
CA MET A 256 15.58 5.34 -3.28
C MET A 256 17.00 5.62 -2.78
N THR A 257 17.99 5.49 -3.65
CA THR A 257 19.38 5.80 -3.32
C THR A 257 19.70 7.23 -3.79
N TYR A 258 20.10 8.11 -2.86
CA TYR A 258 20.45 9.49 -3.17
C TYR A 258 21.50 10.08 -2.22
N PHE A 259 21.97 11.29 -2.53
CA PHE A 259 23.01 11.97 -1.77
C PHE A 259 22.50 12.59 -0.46
N HIS A 260 23.39 12.69 0.52
CA HIS A 260 23.15 13.46 1.74
C HIS A 260 24.28 14.46 2.02
N ALA A 261 23.97 15.50 2.80
CA ALA A 261 24.95 16.34 3.50
C ALA A 261 24.75 16.15 5.01
N ASN A 262 25.78 15.67 5.71
CA ASN A 262 25.76 15.44 7.17
C ASN A 262 24.56 14.61 7.67
N GLY A 263 24.26 13.51 6.97
CA GLY A 263 23.10 12.64 7.26
C GLY A 263 21.74 13.21 6.84
N VAL A 264 21.69 14.42 6.29
CA VAL A 264 20.47 15.05 5.81
C VAL A 264 20.36 14.89 4.28
N PRO A 265 19.27 14.31 3.74
CA PRO A 265 19.11 14.09 2.31
C PRO A 265 19.08 15.40 1.50
N LEU A 266 19.89 15.50 0.44
CA LEU A 266 19.88 16.68 -0.46
C LEU A 266 18.54 16.75 -1.22
N ARG A 267 18.02 17.96 -1.50
CA ARG A 267 16.76 18.13 -2.24
C ARG A 267 16.93 17.84 -3.73
N ALA A 268 17.56 18.77 -4.47
CA ALA A 268 17.99 18.62 -5.86
C ALA A 268 17.12 17.68 -6.73
N LEU A 269 17.72 16.75 -7.48
CA LEU A 269 17.02 15.89 -8.46
C LEU A 269 16.03 14.89 -7.83
N CYS A 270 16.00 14.78 -6.50
CA CYS A 270 15.25 13.77 -5.78
C CYS A 270 14.03 14.34 -5.04
N GLU A 271 14.01 15.63 -4.73
CA GLU A 271 12.87 16.29 -4.09
C GLU A 271 11.57 16.23 -4.91
N PRO A 272 11.58 16.49 -6.24
CA PRO A 272 10.37 16.31 -7.05
C PRO A 272 9.78 14.91 -6.94
N VAL A 273 10.66 13.90 -6.85
CA VAL A 273 10.26 12.50 -6.73
C VAL A 273 9.66 12.24 -5.36
N ARG A 274 10.22 12.80 -4.29
CA ARG A 274 9.64 12.67 -2.94
C ARG A 274 8.27 13.34 -2.86
N LEU A 275 8.12 14.54 -3.41
CA LEU A 275 6.81 15.21 -3.50
C LEU A 275 5.79 14.35 -4.25
N LEU A 276 6.18 13.78 -5.41
CA LEU A 276 5.35 12.85 -6.16
C LEU A 276 4.96 11.63 -5.32
N MET A 277 5.93 10.94 -4.70
CA MET A 277 5.70 9.74 -3.88
C MET A 277 4.76 10.00 -2.71
N HIS A 278 4.90 11.15 -2.05
CA HIS A 278 3.97 11.58 -1.00
C HIS A 278 2.58 11.88 -1.55
N TYR A 279 2.48 12.51 -2.72
CA TYR A 279 1.18 12.77 -3.35
C TYR A 279 0.41 11.49 -3.71
N ILE A 280 1.10 10.46 -4.20
CA ILE A 280 0.51 9.13 -4.50
C ILE A 280 0.47 8.20 -3.28
N GLU A 281 0.82 8.72 -2.09
CA GLU A 281 0.77 8.02 -0.81
C GLU A 281 1.51 6.67 -0.84
N GLN A 282 2.68 6.64 -1.50
CA GLN A 282 3.56 5.47 -1.55
C GLN A 282 4.76 5.64 -0.62
N ASP A 283 4.95 4.67 0.27
CA ASP A 283 6.13 4.58 1.13
C ASP A 283 7.39 4.19 0.34
N TYR A 284 8.52 4.76 0.74
CA TYR A 284 9.84 4.47 0.18
C TYR A 284 10.93 4.48 1.26
N GLU A 285 11.98 3.70 1.04
CA GLU A 285 13.16 3.62 1.91
C GLU A 285 14.27 4.42 1.25
N MET A 286 15.02 5.20 2.02
CA MET A 286 16.17 5.93 1.48
C MET A 286 17.48 5.28 1.88
N THR A 287 18.31 5.04 0.87
CA THR A 287 19.74 4.77 1.03
C THR A 287 20.49 6.06 0.77
N LEU A 288 21.09 6.62 1.80
CA LEU A 288 21.79 7.89 1.72
C LEU A 288 23.29 7.65 1.52
N ILE A 289 23.86 8.29 0.50
CA ILE A 289 25.27 8.16 0.15
C ILE A 289 25.98 9.50 0.39
N GLY A 290 27.07 9.48 1.13
CA GLY A 290 27.95 10.63 1.34
C GLY A 290 28.68 11.01 0.05
N PHE A 291 28.83 12.31 -0.18
CA PHE A 291 29.60 12.86 -1.30
C PHE A 291 30.73 13.76 -0.74
N PRO A 292 31.96 13.71 -1.29
CA PRO A 292 32.38 12.96 -2.48
C PRO A 292 32.90 11.54 -2.20
N ASP A 293 33.46 11.26 -1.01
CA ASP A 293 34.33 10.10 -0.81
C ASP A 293 33.60 8.75 -0.89
N GLU A 294 32.50 8.57 -0.15
CA GLU A 294 31.71 7.32 -0.17
C GLU A 294 31.17 7.05 -1.59
N TRP A 295 30.67 8.07 -2.27
CA TRP A 295 30.20 7.98 -3.65
C TRP A 295 31.30 7.52 -4.61
N LEU A 296 32.43 8.22 -4.65
CA LEU A 296 33.49 7.98 -5.64
C LEU A 296 34.21 6.65 -5.41
N ASN A 297 34.42 6.27 -4.15
CA ASN A 297 35.22 5.09 -3.81
C ASN A 297 34.38 3.80 -3.80
N GLU A 298 33.13 3.84 -3.35
CA GLU A 298 32.38 2.62 -3.03
C GLU A 298 31.12 2.38 -3.88
N TYR A 299 30.43 3.44 -4.32
CA TYR A 299 29.09 3.31 -4.90
C TYR A 299 29.01 3.59 -6.40
N GLN A 300 29.76 4.57 -6.92
CA GLN A 300 29.58 5.08 -8.29
C GLN A 300 29.61 3.99 -9.36
N LYS A 301 30.63 3.13 -9.32
CA LYS A 301 30.83 2.04 -10.30
C LYS A 301 29.75 0.96 -10.24
N LYS A 302 29.00 0.87 -9.14
CA LYS A 302 27.93 -0.13 -8.91
C LYS A 302 26.54 0.36 -9.36
N GLN A 303 26.40 1.65 -9.70
CA GLN A 303 25.11 2.21 -10.09
C GLN A 303 24.90 2.23 -11.60
N PRO A 304 23.66 2.04 -12.09
CA PRO A 304 23.35 2.21 -13.51
C PRO A 304 23.74 3.60 -13.99
N PHE A 305 24.45 3.65 -15.12
CA PHE A 305 25.01 4.87 -15.70
C PHE A 305 25.97 5.66 -14.77
N GLN A 306 26.38 5.09 -13.63
CA GLN A 306 27.21 5.77 -12.64
C GLN A 306 26.62 7.11 -12.16
N LYS A 307 25.29 7.14 -12.00
CA LYS A 307 24.51 8.32 -11.57
C LYS A 307 23.53 7.95 -10.45
N LEU A 308 23.11 8.97 -9.71
CA LEU A 308 21.97 8.97 -8.78
C LEU A 308 20.97 10.07 -9.20
N PRO A 309 19.68 9.98 -8.85
CA PRO A 309 19.06 8.94 -8.01
C PRO A 309 18.86 7.61 -8.75
N VAL A 310 18.91 6.53 -7.97
CA VAL A 310 18.57 5.16 -8.39
C VAL A 310 17.44 4.65 -7.52
N PHE A 311 16.45 4.04 -8.15
CA PHE A 311 15.27 3.51 -7.50
C PHE A 311 15.25 1.99 -7.66
N GLU A 312 15.01 1.25 -6.59
CA GLU A 312 14.82 -0.20 -6.63
C GLU A 312 13.34 -0.52 -6.51
N ILE A 313 12.79 -1.28 -7.47
CA ILE A 313 11.39 -1.66 -7.55
C ILE A 313 11.30 -3.17 -7.66
N GLY A 314 10.89 -3.85 -6.58
CA GLY A 314 10.82 -5.32 -6.58
C GLY A 314 12.16 -6.02 -6.87
N GLY A 315 13.28 -5.38 -6.50
CA GLY A 315 14.65 -5.88 -6.72
C GLY A 315 15.31 -5.40 -8.02
N GLU A 316 14.59 -4.73 -8.91
CA GLU A 316 15.15 -4.18 -10.15
C GLU A 316 15.50 -2.70 -10.01
N LYS A 317 16.60 -2.25 -10.61
CA LYS A 317 17.07 -0.86 -10.55
C LYS A 317 16.59 -0.02 -11.73
N LEU A 318 16.00 1.13 -11.46
CA LEU A 318 15.68 2.19 -12.41
C LEU A 318 16.43 3.47 -12.04
N CYS A 319 17.31 3.95 -12.92
CA CYS A 319 18.07 5.19 -12.73
C CYS A 319 17.35 6.36 -13.43
N GLN A 320 17.62 7.60 -13.00
CA GLN A 320 17.03 8.86 -13.46
C GLN A 320 15.68 9.20 -12.82
N SER A 321 15.61 10.38 -12.17
CA SER A 321 14.40 10.87 -11.49
C SER A 321 13.20 11.03 -12.44
N TYR A 322 13.43 11.49 -13.66
CA TYR A 322 12.40 11.63 -14.68
C TYR A 322 11.83 10.29 -15.15
N ALA A 323 12.69 9.28 -15.36
CA ALA A 323 12.26 7.95 -15.80
C ALA A 323 11.41 7.27 -14.71
N PHE A 324 11.87 7.31 -13.46
CA PHE A 324 11.11 6.80 -12.33
C PHE A 324 9.78 7.54 -12.13
N SER A 325 9.78 8.86 -12.24
CA SER A 325 8.56 9.65 -12.07
C SER A 325 7.54 9.36 -13.16
N ARG A 326 7.95 9.20 -14.42
CA ARG A 326 7.06 8.73 -15.50
C ARG A 326 6.51 7.33 -15.23
N PHE A 327 7.35 6.40 -14.81
CA PHE A 327 6.92 5.04 -14.46
C PHE A 327 5.84 5.05 -13.36
N MET A 328 6.05 5.83 -12.30
CA MET A 328 5.07 5.98 -11.23
C MET A 328 3.82 6.73 -11.72
N ALA A 329 3.98 7.75 -12.56
CA ALA A 329 2.87 8.50 -13.12
C ALA A 329 1.91 7.62 -13.94
N GLU A 330 2.44 6.71 -14.76
CA GLU A 330 1.63 5.75 -15.52
C GLU A 330 0.85 4.81 -14.59
N LYS A 331 1.51 4.31 -13.54
CA LYS A 331 0.88 3.39 -12.57
C LYS A 331 -0.23 4.04 -11.75
N PHE A 332 -0.12 5.34 -11.47
CA PHE A 332 -1.01 6.06 -10.55
C PHE A 332 -1.86 7.15 -11.23
N GLY A 333 -1.92 7.17 -12.56
CA GLY A 333 -2.81 8.06 -13.31
C GLY A 333 -2.40 9.53 -13.34
N LEU A 334 -1.11 9.82 -13.25
CA LEU A 334 -0.52 11.18 -13.33
C LEU A 334 0.22 11.45 -14.64
N ALA A 335 0.25 10.47 -15.55
CA ALA A 335 0.89 10.58 -16.85
C ALA A 335 0.03 11.29 -17.89
N GLY A 336 -1.28 11.43 -17.67
CA GLY A 336 -2.25 11.97 -18.63
C GLY A 336 -3.29 10.93 -19.02
N LYS A 337 -4.52 11.37 -19.33
CA LYS A 337 -5.66 10.47 -19.63
C LYS A 337 -5.62 9.84 -21.02
N ASP A 338 -4.89 10.46 -21.95
CA ASP A 338 -4.77 10.04 -23.35
C ASP A 338 -3.36 10.36 -23.88
N GLU A 339 -3.03 9.83 -25.06
CA GLU A 339 -1.68 9.94 -25.64
C GLU A 339 -1.25 11.39 -25.92
N TRP A 340 -2.20 12.28 -26.22
CA TRP A 340 -1.88 13.69 -26.46
C TRP A 340 -1.57 14.40 -25.14
N GLU A 341 -2.38 14.19 -24.11
CA GLU A 341 -2.14 14.74 -22.78
C GLU A 341 -0.81 14.23 -22.21
N LYS A 342 -0.49 12.94 -22.40
CA LYS A 342 0.82 12.35 -22.06
C LYS A 342 1.97 13.05 -22.79
N ALA A 343 1.84 13.28 -24.09
CA ALA A 343 2.85 13.98 -24.87
C ALA A 343 3.06 15.41 -24.37
N LYS A 344 1.99 16.16 -24.07
CA LYS A 344 2.08 17.53 -23.52
C LYS A 344 2.69 17.58 -22.12
N ILE A 345 2.40 16.60 -21.26
CA ILE A 345 3.04 16.48 -19.93
C ILE A 345 4.54 16.19 -20.09
N ASN A 346 4.91 15.29 -21.00
CA ASN A 346 6.32 15.00 -21.27
C ASN A 346 7.05 16.21 -21.87
N GLU A 347 6.42 16.94 -22.80
CA GLU A 347 6.97 18.16 -23.41
C GLU A 347 7.32 19.20 -22.34
N ILE A 348 6.39 19.53 -21.44
CA ILE A 348 6.65 20.55 -20.41
C ILE A 348 7.66 20.07 -19.38
N ALA A 349 7.69 18.77 -19.06
CA ALA A 349 8.68 18.20 -18.15
C ALA A 349 10.09 18.21 -18.74
N ASP A 350 10.25 17.81 -20.00
CA ASP A 350 11.54 17.86 -20.69
C ASP A 350 12.02 19.31 -20.82
N PHE A 351 11.12 20.25 -21.15
CA PHE A 351 11.44 21.67 -21.11
C PHE A 351 11.93 22.11 -19.72
N ALA A 352 11.24 21.73 -18.65
CA ALA A 352 11.67 22.05 -17.28
C ALA A 352 13.03 21.45 -16.90
N ARG A 353 13.38 20.29 -17.45
CA ARG A 353 14.70 19.67 -17.25
C ARG A 353 15.81 20.51 -17.88
N ASP A 354 15.58 21.01 -19.09
CA ASP A 354 16.56 21.84 -19.79
C ASP A 354 16.80 23.15 -19.02
N VAL A 355 15.72 23.74 -18.50
CA VAL A 355 15.77 24.91 -17.60
C VAL A 355 16.62 24.63 -16.37
N TRP A 356 16.41 23.49 -15.71
CA TRP A 356 17.21 23.11 -14.55
C TRP A 356 18.71 23.02 -14.88
N TYR A 357 19.06 22.45 -16.03
CA TYR A 357 20.47 22.37 -16.46
C TYR A 357 21.08 23.73 -16.78
N GLU A 358 20.31 24.66 -17.33
CA GLU A 358 20.76 26.04 -17.54
C GLU A 358 20.99 26.77 -16.22
N LEU A 359 20.15 26.52 -15.20
CA LEU A 359 20.28 27.12 -13.87
C LEU A 359 21.33 26.45 -12.99
N ALA A 360 21.71 25.20 -13.27
CA ALA A 360 22.59 24.41 -12.43
C ALA A 360 23.97 25.06 -12.12
N PRO A 361 24.67 25.70 -13.08
CA PRO A 361 25.93 26.39 -12.78
C PRO A 361 25.76 27.50 -11.75
N TRP A 362 24.69 28.31 -11.87
CA TRP A 362 24.36 29.33 -10.88
C TRP A 362 23.99 28.70 -9.54
N LEU A 363 23.11 27.69 -9.54
CA LEU A 363 22.63 27.05 -8.32
C LEU A 363 23.75 26.42 -7.49
N TYR A 364 24.72 25.76 -8.15
CA TYR A 364 25.86 25.16 -7.46
C TYR A 364 26.76 26.19 -6.77
N VAL A 365 26.85 27.41 -7.30
CA VAL A 365 27.68 28.46 -6.71
C VAL A 365 26.91 29.22 -5.62
N VAL A 366 25.63 29.54 -5.82
CA VAL A 366 24.86 30.25 -4.77
C VAL A 366 24.61 29.40 -3.54
N ALA A 367 24.51 28.08 -3.71
CA ALA A 367 24.37 27.11 -2.63
C ALA A 367 25.72 26.57 -2.09
N ASP A 368 26.84 27.23 -2.45
CA ASP A 368 28.18 26.94 -1.95
C ASP A 368 28.66 25.48 -2.17
N ILE A 369 28.16 24.82 -3.21
CA ILE A 369 28.60 23.47 -3.64
C ILE A 369 29.86 23.53 -4.47
N ARG A 370 30.00 24.59 -5.26
CA ARG A 370 31.19 24.84 -6.07
C ARG A 370 31.68 26.26 -5.81
N PRO A 371 33.01 26.48 -5.80
CA PRO A 371 33.54 27.83 -5.78
C PRO A 371 33.14 28.57 -7.07
N GLY A 372 32.89 29.86 -6.96
CA GLY A 372 32.58 30.73 -8.10
C GLY A 372 32.10 32.11 -7.66
N ASP A 373 32.11 33.06 -8.60
CA ASP A 373 31.55 34.39 -8.38
C ASP A 373 30.02 34.34 -8.53
N LYS A 374 29.29 34.60 -7.44
CA LYS A 374 27.82 34.56 -7.40
C LYS A 374 27.18 35.58 -8.37
N ALA A 375 27.81 36.74 -8.59
CA ALA A 375 27.29 37.75 -9.52
C ALA A 375 27.55 37.35 -10.98
N GLU A 376 28.72 36.79 -11.29
CA GLU A 376 29.05 36.33 -12.64
C GLU A 376 28.14 35.20 -13.10
N VAL A 377 27.99 34.14 -12.28
CA VAL A 377 27.12 33.00 -12.64
C VAL A 377 25.66 33.40 -12.70
N LYS A 378 25.23 34.39 -11.91
CA LYS A 378 23.88 34.94 -12.02
C LYS A 378 23.67 35.62 -13.37
N LYS A 379 24.58 36.53 -13.74
CA LYS A 379 24.52 37.25 -15.02
C LYS A 379 24.59 36.32 -16.24
N ASN A 380 25.44 35.29 -16.18
CA ASN A 380 25.72 34.43 -17.33
C ASN A 380 24.73 33.25 -17.48
N HIS A 381 24.10 32.80 -16.39
CA HIS A 381 23.23 31.63 -16.39
C HIS A 381 21.81 31.94 -15.89
N PHE A 382 21.68 32.58 -14.73
CA PHE A 382 20.37 32.80 -14.10
C PHE A 382 19.52 33.84 -14.81
N ASP A 383 20.03 35.06 -14.99
CA ASP A 383 19.26 36.17 -15.55
C ASP A 383 18.74 35.85 -16.98
N PRO A 384 19.56 35.31 -17.90
CA PRO A 384 19.10 34.93 -19.24
C PRO A 384 18.05 33.82 -19.21
N ALA A 385 18.21 32.84 -18.31
CA ALA A 385 17.24 31.75 -18.16
C ALA A 385 15.90 32.30 -17.66
N VAL A 386 15.90 33.13 -16.61
CA VAL A 386 14.68 33.73 -16.05
C VAL A 386 13.92 34.53 -17.11
N GLU A 387 14.59 35.41 -17.85
CA GLU A 387 13.94 36.24 -18.88
C GLU A 387 13.31 35.41 -20.00
N ARG A 388 14.01 34.37 -20.45
CA ARG A 388 13.56 33.55 -21.59
C ARG A 388 12.51 32.51 -21.22
N ILE A 389 12.52 32.01 -19.99
CA ILE A 389 11.80 30.78 -19.61
C ILE A 389 10.64 31.04 -18.66
N PHE A 390 10.80 31.86 -17.63
CA PHE A 390 9.81 31.90 -16.53
C PHE A 390 8.47 32.46 -17.02
N GLY A 391 8.50 33.44 -17.92
CA GLY A 391 7.31 33.93 -18.61
C GLY A 391 6.58 32.86 -19.43
N LYS A 392 7.27 31.82 -19.90
CA LYS A 392 6.65 30.69 -20.61
C LYS A 392 5.86 29.80 -19.65
N PHE A 393 6.38 29.48 -18.47
CA PHE A 393 5.63 28.74 -17.44
C PHE A 393 4.38 29.52 -17.00
N ALA A 394 4.52 30.83 -16.79
CA ALA A 394 3.39 31.70 -16.49
C ALA A 394 2.33 31.70 -17.60
N SER A 395 2.77 31.79 -18.86
CA SER A 395 1.87 31.70 -20.02
C SER A 395 1.17 30.34 -20.11
N VAL A 396 1.87 29.24 -19.87
CA VAL A 396 1.29 27.89 -19.86
C VAL A 396 0.20 27.78 -18.78
N LEU A 397 0.48 28.22 -17.55
CA LEU A 397 -0.52 28.24 -16.48
C LEU A 397 -1.76 29.07 -16.84
N LYS A 398 -1.57 30.22 -17.46
CA LYS A 398 -2.66 31.09 -17.91
C LYS A 398 -3.49 30.43 -19.02
N GLN A 399 -2.85 29.78 -19.98
CA GLN A 399 -3.51 29.09 -21.09
C GLN A 399 -4.30 27.87 -20.61
N THR A 400 -3.71 27.06 -19.73
CA THR A 400 -4.36 25.87 -19.19
C THR A 400 -5.52 26.26 -18.26
N GLY A 401 -5.38 27.32 -17.47
CA GLY A 401 -6.46 27.89 -16.64
C GLY A 401 -6.94 27.02 -15.47
N THR A 402 -6.38 25.82 -15.31
CA THR A 402 -6.69 24.88 -14.22
C THR A 402 -5.89 25.17 -12.95
N GLY A 403 -4.82 25.96 -13.09
CA GLY A 403 -3.87 26.19 -12.03
C GLY A 403 -2.76 25.14 -11.92
N PHE A 404 -2.73 24.17 -12.83
CA PHE A 404 -1.64 23.22 -13.07
C PHE A 404 -1.16 23.33 -14.52
N MET A 405 -0.01 22.74 -14.85
CA MET A 405 0.65 22.99 -16.13
C MET A 405 -0.14 22.46 -17.32
N VAL A 406 -0.67 21.23 -17.23
CA VAL A 406 -1.33 20.57 -18.39
C VAL A 406 -2.74 20.09 -18.09
N THR A 407 -2.98 19.51 -16.91
CA THR A 407 -4.26 18.84 -16.61
C THR A 407 -5.10 19.63 -15.61
N LYS A 408 -6.30 19.14 -15.29
CA LYS A 408 -7.15 19.70 -14.22
C LYS A 408 -6.58 19.52 -12.81
N GLY A 409 -5.71 18.52 -12.63
CA GLY A 409 -4.96 18.27 -11.40
C GLY A 409 -3.44 18.29 -11.64
N PRO A 410 -2.63 17.99 -10.62
CA PRO A 410 -1.19 17.85 -10.81
C PRO A 410 -0.90 16.62 -11.67
N SER A 411 -0.04 16.80 -12.67
CA SER A 411 0.68 15.72 -13.34
C SER A 411 2.02 15.48 -12.64
N TRP A 412 2.74 14.43 -13.03
CA TRP A 412 4.09 14.22 -12.49
C TRP A 412 5.06 15.37 -12.81
N ALA A 413 4.84 16.08 -13.92
CA ALA A 413 5.67 17.23 -14.32
C ALA A 413 5.52 18.41 -13.35
N ASP A 414 4.33 18.56 -12.74
CA ASP A 414 4.05 19.67 -11.83
C ASP A 414 4.94 19.63 -10.59
N PHE A 415 5.27 18.44 -10.08
CA PHE A 415 6.18 18.30 -8.93
C PHE A 415 7.62 18.74 -9.25
N PHE A 416 8.09 18.52 -10.48
CA PHE A 416 9.41 18.99 -10.92
C PHE A 416 9.43 20.49 -11.08
N ILE A 417 8.45 21.04 -11.81
CA ILE A 417 8.43 22.47 -12.10
C ILE A 417 8.23 23.28 -10.82
N ALA A 418 7.32 22.88 -9.94
CA ALA A 418 7.11 23.55 -8.67
C ALA A 418 8.35 23.50 -7.77
N ASP A 419 9.06 22.38 -7.71
CA ASP A 419 10.26 22.26 -6.88
C ASP A 419 11.44 23.06 -7.42
N TYR A 420 11.62 23.12 -8.74
CA TYR A 420 12.65 23.96 -9.36
C TYR A 420 12.38 25.45 -9.11
N LEU A 421 11.13 25.88 -9.28
CA LEU A 421 10.73 27.26 -9.01
C LEU A 421 10.83 27.60 -7.51
N TYR A 422 10.50 26.66 -6.63
CA TYR A 422 10.71 26.82 -5.18
C TYR A 422 12.20 26.93 -4.84
N THR A 423 13.05 26.13 -5.48
CA THR A 423 14.51 26.23 -5.26
C THR A 423 15.04 27.60 -5.68
N VAL A 424 14.53 28.16 -6.78
CA VAL A 424 14.83 29.53 -7.18
C VAL A 424 14.29 30.54 -6.17
N SER A 425 13.09 30.35 -5.60
CA SER A 425 12.53 31.29 -4.61
C SER A 425 13.32 31.33 -3.30
N LEU A 426 14.06 30.28 -2.95
CA LEU A 426 14.93 30.26 -1.78
C LEU A 426 16.13 31.21 -1.92
N HIS A 427 16.66 31.37 -3.14
CA HIS A 427 17.87 32.17 -3.40
C HIS A 427 17.54 33.54 -4.00
N GLU A 428 16.47 33.63 -4.79
CA GLU A 428 16.05 34.84 -5.50
C GLU A 428 14.54 35.07 -5.31
N PRO A 429 14.08 35.31 -4.06
CA PRO A 429 12.66 35.38 -3.74
C PRO A 429 11.92 36.46 -4.51
N LYS A 430 12.56 37.57 -4.88
CA LYS A 430 11.95 38.66 -5.65
C LYS A 430 11.54 38.23 -7.06
N VAL A 431 12.25 37.28 -7.67
CA VAL A 431 11.88 36.79 -9.01
C VAL A 431 10.53 36.10 -8.98
N ILE A 432 10.26 35.30 -7.94
CA ILE A 432 8.98 34.60 -7.80
C ILE A 432 7.91 35.49 -7.17
N ASN A 433 8.24 36.23 -6.12
CA ASN A 433 7.25 36.98 -5.33
C ASN A 433 6.83 38.30 -6.00
N GLU A 434 7.72 38.95 -6.74
CA GLU A 434 7.46 40.26 -7.35
C GLU A 434 7.33 40.17 -8.87
N LYS A 435 8.26 39.51 -9.57
CA LYS A 435 8.27 39.47 -11.05
C LYS A 435 7.27 38.46 -11.65
N TYR A 436 7.10 37.29 -11.01
CA TYR A 436 6.20 36.23 -11.48
C TYR A 436 5.30 35.69 -10.34
N PRO A 437 4.46 36.53 -9.71
CA PRO A 437 3.65 36.15 -8.55
C PRO A 437 2.69 34.97 -8.81
N GLU A 438 2.26 34.77 -10.06
CA GLU A 438 1.50 33.61 -10.50
C GLU A 438 2.26 32.28 -10.33
N LEU A 439 3.58 32.29 -10.53
CA LEU A 439 4.43 31.14 -10.26
C LEU A 439 4.55 30.89 -8.75
N GLY A 440 4.58 31.95 -7.94
CA GLY A 440 4.51 31.84 -6.48
C GLY A 440 3.24 31.12 -6.02
N LYS A 441 2.08 31.52 -6.54
CA LYS A 441 0.79 30.85 -6.26
C LYS A 441 0.76 29.40 -6.74
N TYR A 442 1.42 29.11 -7.86
CA TYR A 442 1.55 27.75 -8.38
C TYR A 442 2.38 26.84 -7.47
N ILE A 443 3.54 27.33 -7.00
CA ILE A 443 4.38 26.62 -6.02
C ILE A 443 3.56 26.32 -4.76
N GLU A 444 2.90 27.34 -4.20
CA GLU A 444 2.07 27.20 -3.01
C GLU A 444 0.97 26.15 -3.22
N ARG A 445 0.31 26.15 -4.38
CA ARG A 445 -0.72 25.16 -4.72
C ARG A 445 -0.17 23.73 -4.69
N VAL A 446 0.98 23.46 -5.31
CA VAL A 446 1.57 22.11 -5.32
C VAL A 446 2.03 21.70 -3.92
N TYR A 447 2.64 22.62 -3.18
CA TYR A 447 3.20 22.34 -1.86
C TYR A 447 2.14 22.22 -0.75
N SER A 448 0.95 22.80 -0.96
CA SER A 448 -0.18 22.72 -0.03
C SER A 448 -1.15 21.59 -0.35
N LEU A 449 -0.88 20.76 -1.38
CA LEU A 449 -1.68 19.58 -1.66
C LEU A 449 -1.84 18.72 -0.39
N PRO A 450 -3.05 18.24 -0.04
CA PRO A 450 -3.31 17.58 1.24
C PRO A 450 -2.36 16.45 1.60
N GLN A 451 -1.94 15.66 0.60
CA GLN A 451 -1.04 14.52 0.73
C GLN A 451 0.44 14.92 0.87
N VAL A 452 0.80 16.13 0.45
CA VAL A 452 2.19 16.61 0.34
C VAL A 452 2.55 17.56 1.49
N LYS A 453 1.60 18.38 1.95
CA LYS A 453 1.83 19.47 2.91
C LYS A 453 2.48 19.04 4.22
N ASP A 454 2.16 17.85 4.72
CA ASP A 454 2.70 17.37 6.00
C ASP A 454 4.15 16.89 5.85
N TYR A 455 4.48 16.29 4.70
CA TYR A 455 5.87 16.02 4.33
C TYR A 455 6.66 17.32 4.17
N VAL A 456 6.14 18.30 3.42
CA VAL A 456 6.82 19.60 3.22
C VAL A 456 7.10 20.31 4.54
N LYS A 457 6.19 20.22 5.52
CA LYS A 457 6.38 20.83 6.85
C LYS A 457 7.39 20.09 7.73
N SER A 458 7.50 18.77 7.58
CA SER A 458 8.32 17.92 8.45
C SER A 458 9.67 17.54 7.83
N ARG A 459 9.86 17.75 6.51
CA ARG A 459 11.11 17.41 5.83
C ARG A 459 12.26 18.29 6.33
N PRO A 460 13.48 17.75 6.40
CA PRO A 460 14.65 18.55 6.73
C PRO A 460 14.86 19.70 5.75
N LEU A 461 15.16 20.88 6.27
CA LEU A 461 15.49 22.05 5.45
C LEU A 461 16.99 22.08 5.19
N ILE A 462 17.41 21.62 4.01
CA ILE A 462 18.68 22.01 3.42
C ILE A 462 18.36 23.04 2.34
N ASN A 463 19.12 24.15 2.31
CA ASN A 463 19.00 25.22 1.30
C ASN A 463 19.50 24.79 -0.10
N PHE A 464 19.53 23.49 -0.38
CA PHE A 464 19.96 22.88 -1.63
C PHE A 464 19.09 21.69 -2.04
#